data_AF-A0A6V2LV59-F1
#
_entry.id   AF-A0A6V2LV59-F1
#
_cell.length_a   1.000
_cell.length_b   1.000
_cell.length_c   1.000
_cell.angle_alpha   90.00
_cell.angle_beta   90.00
_cell.angle_gamma   90.00
#
_symmetry.space_group_name_H-M   'P 1'
#
loop_
_entity.id
_entity.type
_entity.pdbx_description
1 polymer ?
#
loop_
_entity_poly.entity_id
_entity_poly.type
_entity_poly.pdbx_seq_one_letter_code
_entity_poly.pdbx_strand_id
1 'polypeptide(L)'
;MEHHQENGVNNNEEEYTSIATQTKMSDDDDENAHLEEVCDSFRQYATFARCDRAGRAHRLLTSLPQSQLEFLPQSMKPGTSEAMEREKEMQKAEIRNQFFIDSMLRHVGMPNSQDITQQEKHSMKKGKKKWSSDDNMSKVSSVLKSLVRDWSEEGAAERSQSYQPILDGVEKYLSLDGSMNHPPRLVVPGAGVGRLALELYARGYEVQGNEFSFHMLLASDFILNGGCSPERPFAISPWLTETRNVRCAADRAR
;
A
#
# COMPACT_ATOMS: atom_id res chain seq x y z
N MET A 1 53.33 0.59 -31.27
CA MET A 1 53.05 0.96 -29.87
C MET A 1 52.08 2.11 -29.93
N GLU A 2 50.80 1.80 -30.13
CA GLU A 2 49.71 2.76 -30.05
C GLU A 2 48.99 2.43 -28.75
N HIS A 3 49.09 3.35 -27.79
CA HIS A 3 48.47 3.24 -26.48
C HIS A 3 46.98 3.53 -26.61
N HIS A 4 46.16 2.49 -26.45
CA HIS A 4 44.76 2.62 -26.10
C HIS A 4 44.66 3.29 -24.72
N GLN A 5 43.98 4.43 -24.67
CA GLN A 5 43.59 5.08 -23.43
C GLN A 5 42.10 4.79 -23.23
N GLU A 6 41.82 3.84 -22.34
CA GLU A 6 40.47 3.55 -21.85
C GLU A 6 39.97 4.75 -21.03
N ASN A 7 38.95 5.44 -21.56
CA ASN A 7 38.21 6.41 -20.78
C ASN A 7 37.26 5.66 -19.84
N GLY A 8 37.64 5.62 -18.56
CA GLY A 8 36.79 5.14 -17.47
C GLY A 8 35.50 5.94 -17.42
N VAL A 9 34.38 5.23 -17.59
CA VAL A 9 33.04 5.73 -17.31
C VAL A 9 32.91 5.83 -15.79
N ASN A 10 32.95 7.06 -15.26
CA ASN A 10 32.55 7.33 -13.88
C ASN A 10 31.04 7.08 -13.75
N ASN A 11 30.68 5.87 -13.32
CA ASN A 11 29.35 5.56 -12.80
C ASN A 11 29.23 6.16 -11.39
N ASN A 12 28.91 7.45 -11.33
CA ASN A 12 28.31 8.02 -10.12
C ASN A 12 26.80 7.73 -10.18
N GLU A 13 26.41 6.50 -9.85
CA GLU A 13 25.05 6.23 -9.41
C GLU A 13 24.92 6.87 -8.03
N GLU A 14 24.38 8.09 -7.99
CA GLU A 14 23.85 8.66 -6.75
C GLU A 14 22.72 7.72 -6.29
N GLU A 15 23.01 6.91 -5.27
CA GLU A 15 22.06 6.03 -4.61
C GLU A 15 20.97 6.90 -3.98
N TYR A 16 19.89 7.13 -4.76
CA TYR A 16 18.73 7.93 -4.39
C TYR A 16 18.02 7.21 -3.22
N THR A 17 18.51 7.45 -2.01
CA THR A 17 17.91 6.96 -0.78
C THR A 17 16.55 7.66 -0.66
N SER A 18 15.46 6.89 -0.65
CA SER A 18 14.09 7.41 -0.52
C SER A 18 13.99 8.43 0.61
N ILE A 19 13.18 9.49 0.44
CA ILE A 19 12.93 10.50 1.47
C ILE A 19 12.35 9.86 2.74
N ALA A 20 11.52 8.81 2.58
CA ALA A 20 11.00 8.04 3.71
C ALA A 20 12.13 7.36 4.50
N THR A 21 13.18 6.90 3.83
CA THR A 21 14.39 6.34 4.47
C THR A 21 15.37 7.41 4.92
N GLN A 22 15.40 8.60 4.31
CA GLN A 22 16.15 9.77 4.81
C GLN A 22 15.55 10.30 6.12
N THR A 23 14.31 9.93 6.44
CA THR A 23 13.74 10.04 7.80
C THR A 23 14.41 9.09 8.79
N LYS A 24 15.47 8.33 8.41
CA LYS A 24 16.50 7.82 9.34
C LYS A 24 17.36 8.96 9.92
N MET A 25 16.71 10.00 10.44
CA MET A 25 17.35 11.16 11.06
C MET A 25 16.70 11.49 12.39
N SER A 26 16.92 10.63 13.39
CA SER A 26 17.33 11.01 14.75
C SER A 26 17.73 9.74 15.51
N ASP A 27 18.51 9.86 16.59
CA ASP A 27 18.70 8.81 17.62
C ASP A 27 17.37 8.57 18.40
N ASP A 28 16.23 8.51 17.71
CA ASP A 28 14.92 8.21 18.30
C ASP A 28 14.61 6.72 18.09
N ASP A 29 14.99 5.94 19.10
CA ASP A 29 14.73 4.50 19.13
C ASP A 29 13.23 4.18 19.04
N ASP A 30 12.35 5.07 19.53
CA ASP A 30 10.90 4.85 19.53
C ASP A 30 10.33 5.01 18.10
N GLU A 31 10.79 6.02 17.36
CA GLU A 31 10.41 6.21 15.95
C GLU A 31 10.87 5.04 15.07
N ASN A 32 12.12 4.60 15.24
CA ASN A 32 12.67 3.45 14.51
C ASN A 32 11.93 2.14 14.85
N ALA A 33 11.60 1.93 16.12
CA ALA A 33 10.81 0.77 16.55
C ALA A 33 9.39 0.80 15.95
N HIS A 34 8.77 1.98 15.87
CA HIS A 34 7.46 2.14 15.26
C HIS A 34 7.51 1.88 13.74
N LEU A 35 8.51 2.42 13.04
CA LEU A 35 8.72 2.17 11.61
C LEU A 35 8.88 0.67 11.33
N GLU A 36 9.68 -0.04 12.11
CA GLU A 36 9.84 -1.49 11.95
C GLU A 36 8.54 -2.25 12.23
N GLU A 37 7.73 -1.82 13.20
CA GLU A 37 6.40 -2.40 13.44
C GLU A 37 5.47 -2.22 12.22
N VAL A 38 5.52 -1.06 11.56
CA VAL A 38 4.79 -0.80 10.32
C VAL A 38 5.28 -1.70 9.19
N CYS A 39 6.59 -1.81 8.99
CA CYS A 39 7.20 -2.70 8.00
C CYS A 39 6.80 -4.17 8.24
N ASP A 40 6.82 -4.64 9.49
CA ASP A 40 6.34 -5.97 9.86
C ASP A 40 4.87 -6.17 9.46
N SER A 41 4.04 -5.16 9.68
CA SER A 41 2.63 -5.22 9.28
C SER A 41 2.46 -5.38 7.76
N PHE A 42 3.29 -4.71 6.98
CA PHE A 42 3.32 -4.86 5.54
C PHE A 42 3.79 -6.26 5.10
N ARG A 43 4.85 -6.79 5.71
CA ARG A 43 5.37 -8.15 5.41
C ARG A 43 4.38 -9.26 5.75
N GLN A 44 3.52 -9.05 6.75
CA GLN A 44 2.60 -10.06 7.26
C GLN A 44 1.20 -10.03 6.61
N TYR A 45 0.89 -9.04 5.76
CA TYR A 45 -0.45 -8.80 5.22
C TYR A 45 -1.14 -10.05 4.65
N ALA A 46 -0.52 -10.74 3.69
CA ALA A 46 -1.15 -11.92 3.06
C ALA A 46 -1.33 -13.08 4.05
N THR A 47 -0.40 -13.25 4.98
CA THR A 47 -0.51 -14.28 6.01
C THR A 47 -1.69 -13.97 6.94
N PHE A 48 -1.83 -12.71 7.35
CA PHE A 48 -2.92 -12.28 8.19
C PHE A 48 -4.28 -12.42 7.49
N ALA A 49 -4.40 -11.93 6.25
CA ALA A 49 -5.63 -12.04 5.45
C ALA A 49 -6.09 -13.50 5.27
N ARG A 50 -5.13 -14.41 5.02
CA ARG A 50 -5.39 -15.85 4.91
C ARG A 50 -5.85 -16.46 6.23
N CYS A 51 -5.13 -16.20 7.31
CA CYS A 51 -5.45 -16.74 8.64
C CYS A 51 -6.82 -16.25 9.13
N ASP A 52 -7.13 -14.98 8.95
CA ASP A 52 -8.43 -14.40 9.29
C ASP A 52 -9.58 -15.02 8.47
N ARG A 53 -9.38 -15.21 7.16
CA ARG A 53 -10.33 -15.90 6.29
C ARG A 53 -10.53 -17.36 6.68
N ALA A 54 -9.46 -18.12 6.90
CA ALA A 54 -9.53 -19.51 7.33
C ALA A 54 -10.20 -19.65 8.71
N GLY A 55 -9.86 -18.78 9.66
CA GLY A 55 -10.44 -18.75 11.00
C GLY A 55 -11.95 -18.48 10.98
N ARG A 56 -12.42 -17.55 10.14
CA ARG A 56 -13.86 -17.33 9.94
C ARG A 56 -14.56 -18.54 9.34
N ALA A 57 -14.00 -19.14 8.28
CA ALA A 57 -14.57 -20.31 7.65
C ALA A 57 -14.65 -21.48 8.63
N HIS A 58 -13.59 -21.71 9.40
CA HIS A 58 -13.57 -22.74 10.43
C HIS A 58 -14.64 -22.50 11.50
N ARG A 59 -14.73 -21.29 12.06
CA ARG A 59 -15.76 -20.95 13.05
C ARG A 59 -17.18 -21.15 12.52
N LEU A 60 -17.44 -20.73 11.27
CA LEU A 60 -18.75 -20.93 10.64
C LEU A 60 -19.11 -22.41 10.56
N LEU A 61 -18.18 -23.25 10.10
CA LEU A 61 -18.43 -24.67 9.87
C LEU A 61 -18.50 -25.50 11.15
N THR A 62 -17.81 -25.09 12.22
CA THR A 62 -17.81 -25.83 13.49
C THR A 62 -18.90 -25.39 14.45
N SER A 63 -19.41 -24.16 14.33
CA SER A 63 -20.44 -23.64 15.24
C SER A 63 -21.87 -23.85 14.78
N LEU A 64 -22.10 -24.04 13.47
CA LEU A 64 -23.45 -24.20 12.93
C LEU A 64 -23.96 -25.64 13.04
N PRO A 65 -25.25 -25.86 13.40
CA PRO A 65 -25.90 -27.17 13.31
C PRO A 65 -25.92 -27.70 11.87
N GLN A 66 -25.88 -29.03 11.72
CA GLN A 66 -25.85 -29.69 10.40
C GLN A 66 -27.02 -29.27 9.50
N SER A 67 -28.22 -29.10 10.07
CA SER A 67 -29.41 -28.66 9.33
C SER A 67 -29.26 -27.27 8.72
N GLN A 68 -28.43 -26.40 9.30
CA GLN A 68 -28.17 -25.06 8.77
C GLN A 68 -27.04 -25.06 7.73
N LEU A 69 -26.05 -25.95 7.86
CA LEU A 69 -24.96 -26.10 6.90
C LEU A 69 -25.47 -26.49 5.50
N GLU A 70 -26.60 -27.21 5.43
CA GLU A 70 -27.24 -27.59 4.16
C GLU A 70 -27.67 -26.37 3.33
N PHE A 71 -28.03 -25.25 3.98
CA PHE A 71 -28.45 -24.02 3.31
C PHE A 71 -27.29 -23.13 2.84
N LEU A 72 -26.04 -23.46 3.20
CA LEU A 72 -24.89 -22.68 2.74
C LEU A 72 -24.76 -22.79 1.21
N PRO A 73 -24.37 -21.69 0.53
CA PRO A 73 -24.07 -21.74 -0.89
C PRO A 73 -22.90 -22.70 -1.17
N GLN A 74 -22.87 -23.28 -2.37
CA GLN A 74 -21.84 -24.26 -2.73
C GLN A 74 -20.43 -23.68 -2.60
N SER A 75 -20.23 -22.42 -2.97
CA SER A 75 -18.98 -21.66 -2.74
C SER A 75 -18.49 -21.52 -1.27
N MET A 76 -19.33 -21.84 -0.28
CA MET A 76 -18.95 -21.85 1.15
C MET A 76 -18.81 -23.26 1.72
N LYS A 77 -19.21 -24.30 0.98
CA LYS A 77 -19.12 -25.70 1.42
C LYS A 77 -17.75 -26.27 1.04
N PRO A 78 -16.98 -26.81 2.00
CA PRO A 78 -15.69 -27.43 1.69
C PRO A 78 -15.80 -28.56 0.66
N GLY A 79 -14.82 -28.64 -0.24
CA GLY A 79 -14.72 -29.73 -1.23
C GLY A 79 -15.55 -29.54 -2.51
N THR A 80 -16.37 -28.50 -2.62
CA THR A 80 -17.07 -28.17 -3.86
C THR A 80 -16.13 -27.48 -4.86
N SER A 81 -16.44 -27.59 -6.15
CA SER A 81 -15.71 -26.86 -7.21
C SER A 81 -15.78 -25.35 -7.02
N GLU A 82 -16.94 -24.81 -6.65
CA GLU A 82 -17.12 -23.38 -6.38
C GLU A 82 -16.30 -22.88 -5.19
N ALA A 83 -16.18 -23.67 -4.12
CA ALA A 83 -15.36 -23.29 -2.97
C ALA A 83 -13.87 -23.30 -3.33
N MET A 84 -13.43 -24.28 -4.13
CA MET A 84 -12.05 -24.33 -4.63
C MET A 84 -11.71 -23.13 -5.54
N GLU A 85 -12.61 -22.76 -6.44
CA GLU A 85 -12.39 -21.59 -7.31
C GLU A 85 -12.38 -20.30 -6.50
N ARG A 86 -13.31 -20.14 -5.55
CA ARG A 86 -13.32 -18.99 -4.63
C ARG A 86 -12.02 -18.90 -3.82
N GLU A 87 -11.52 -20.02 -3.30
CA GLU A 87 -10.26 -20.07 -2.56
C GLU A 87 -9.08 -19.60 -3.42
N LYS A 88 -9.02 -20.08 -4.66
CA LYS A 88 -7.98 -19.72 -5.63
C LYS A 88 -8.01 -18.24 -5.95
N GLU A 89 -9.17 -17.65 -6.18
CA GLU A 89 -9.31 -16.21 -6.44
C GLU A 89 -8.90 -15.36 -5.24
N MET A 90 -9.28 -15.77 -4.02
CA MET A 90 -8.84 -15.10 -2.80
C MET A 90 -7.32 -15.19 -2.62
N GLN A 91 -6.72 -16.35 -2.88
CA GLN A 91 -5.27 -16.53 -2.80
C GLN A 91 -4.52 -15.67 -3.83
N LYS A 92 -5.03 -15.55 -5.06
CA LYS A 92 -4.47 -14.64 -6.06
C LYS A 92 -4.51 -13.19 -5.60
N ALA A 93 -5.62 -12.75 -5.02
CA ALA A 93 -5.76 -11.41 -4.45
C ALA A 93 -4.80 -11.15 -3.27
N GLU A 94 -4.61 -12.13 -2.38
CA GLU A 94 -3.61 -12.07 -1.30
C GLU A 94 -2.20 -11.85 -1.86
N ILE A 95 -1.80 -12.65 -2.85
CA ILE A 95 -0.47 -12.57 -3.48
C ILE A 95 -0.30 -11.24 -4.20
N ARG A 96 -1.33 -10.78 -4.92
CA ARG A 96 -1.32 -9.52 -5.65
C ARG A 96 -1.07 -8.33 -4.72
N ASN A 97 -1.79 -8.26 -3.60
CA ASN A 97 -1.59 -7.22 -2.60
C ASN A 97 -0.22 -7.31 -1.94
N GLN A 98 0.22 -8.52 -1.55
CA GLN A 98 1.54 -8.68 -0.95
C GLN A 98 2.65 -8.27 -1.91
N PHE A 99 2.52 -8.59 -3.20
CA PHE A 99 3.49 -8.18 -4.21
C PHE A 99 3.61 -6.66 -4.31
N PHE A 100 2.48 -5.95 -4.34
CA PHE A 100 2.48 -4.49 -4.33
C PHE A 100 3.14 -3.92 -3.07
N ILE A 101 2.78 -4.45 -1.89
CA ILE A 101 3.35 -4.04 -0.61
C ILE A 101 4.85 -4.34 -0.51
N ASP A 102 5.29 -5.50 -1.00
CA ASP A 102 6.71 -5.88 -1.05
C ASP A 102 7.50 -4.98 -2.01
N SER A 103 6.88 -4.53 -3.11
CA SER A 103 7.49 -3.52 -4.00
C SER A 103 7.65 -2.17 -3.31
N MET A 104 6.69 -1.75 -2.47
CA MET A 104 6.85 -0.54 -1.64
C MET A 104 8.04 -0.67 -0.70
N LEU A 105 8.14 -1.78 0.04
CA LEU A 105 9.26 -2.02 0.97
C LEU A 105 10.61 -2.04 0.24
N ARG A 106 10.68 -2.69 -0.92
CA ARG A 106 11.90 -2.73 -1.73
C ARG A 106 12.32 -1.33 -2.19
N HIS A 107 11.36 -0.49 -2.58
CA HIS A 107 11.64 0.88 -3.04
C HIS A 107 12.32 1.72 -1.96
N VAL A 108 11.88 1.58 -0.70
CA VAL A 108 12.46 2.32 0.44
C VAL A 108 13.71 1.64 1.04
N GLY A 109 14.21 0.56 0.40
CA GLY A 109 15.37 -0.19 0.86
C GLY A 109 15.12 -1.03 2.12
N MET A 110 13.86 -1.35 2.43
CA MET A 110 13.49 -2.21 3.56
C MET A 110 13.32 -3.67 3.11
N PRO A 111 13.70 -4.66 3.95
CA PRO A 111 13.47 -6.07 3.65
C PRO A 111 11.99 -6.36 3.42
N ASN A 112 11.66 -7.05 2.34
CA ASN A 112 10.28 -7.46 2.03
C ASN A 112 9.94 -8.84 2.65
N SER A 113 8.71 -9.32 2.46
CA SER A 113 8.25 -10.58 3.05
C SER A 113 9.08 -11.81 2.64
N GLN A 114 9.61 -11.82 1.41
CA GLN A 114 10.42 -12.91 0.89
C GLN A 114 11.83 -12.90 1.48
N ASP A 115 12.43 -11.71 1.63
CA ASP A 115 13.76 -11.53 2.21
C ASP A 115 13.79 -12.07 3.65
N ILE A 116 12.81 -11.68 4.48
CA ILE A 116 12.68 -12.18 5.85
C ILE A 116 12.49 -13.70 5.89
N THR A 117 11.66 -14.25 5.00
CA THR A 117 11.45 -15.70 4.94
C THR A 117 12.74 -16.46 4.60
N GLN A 118 13.59 -15.92 3.73
CA GLN A 118 14.88 -16.53 3.39
C GLN A 118 15.87 -16.42 4.56
N GLN A 119 15.92 -15.27 5.23
CA GLN A 119 16.75 -15.07 6.43
C GLN A 119 16.35 -16.03 7.57
N GLU A 120 15.04 -16.22 7.81
CA GLU A 120 14.51 -17.14 8.81
C GLU A 120 14.90 -18.60 8.52
N LYS A 121 14.94 -19.02 7.24
CA LYS A 121 15.36 -20.38 6.85
C LYS A 121 16.84 -20.64 7.13
N HIS A 122 17.69 -19.62 7.01
CA HIS A 122 19.13 -19.73 7.23
C HIS A 122 19.51 -19.55 8.71
N SER A 123 18.63 -18.97 9.53
CA SER A 123 18.84 -18.83 10.96
C SER A 123 18.47 -20.10 11.72
N MET A 124 19.46 -20.71 12.40
CA MET A 124 19.25 -21.86 13.29
C MET A 124 18.51 -21.50 14.60
N LYS A 125 18.26 -20.21 14.86
CA LYS A 125 17.54 -19.73 16.05
C LYS A 125 16.09 -19.41 15.70
N LYS A 126 15.15 -20.30 16.07
CA LYS A 126 13.71 -19.99 16.05
C LYS A 126 13.38 -19.04 17.21
N GLY A 127 13.51 -17.73 16.97
CA GLY A 127 12.91 -16.72 17.85
C GLY A 127 11.38 -16.83 17.87
N LYS A 128 10.73 -16.29 18.90
CA LYS A 128 9.27 -16.13 18.88
C LYS A 128 8.92 -15.12 17.78
N LYS A 129 8.16 -15.54 16.77
CA LYS A 129 7.65 -14.65 15.73
C LYS A 129 6.66 -13.66 16.35
N LYS A 130 6.96 -12.36 16.23
CA LYS A 130 6.05 -11.28 16.63
C LYS A 130 5.00 -11.09 15.54
N TRP A 131 3.74 -11.30 15.88
CA TRP A 131 2.62 -11.07 14.97
C TRP A 131 2.18 -9.61 15.03
N SER A 132 1.88 -9.04 13.87
CA SER A 132 1.28 -7.71 13.79
C SER A 132 -0.12 -7.70 14.42
N SER A 133 -0.49 -6.58 15.02
CA SER A 133 -1.81 -6.37 15.62
C SER A 133 -2.90 -6.17 14.55
N ASP A 134 -4.15 -6.46 14.92
CA ASP A 134 -5.33 -6.18 14.09
C ASP A 134 -5.46 -4.68 13.73
N ASP A 135 -5.00 -3.79 14.61
CA ASP A 135 -4.97 -2.35 14.36
C ASP A 135 -4.01 -1.99 13.22
N ASN A 136 -2.78 -2.51 13.24
CA ASN A 136 -1.84 -2.30 12.15
C ASN A 136 -2.34 -2.92 10.84
N MET A 137 -2.97 -4.10 10.87
CA MET A 137 -3.58 -4.70 9.68
C MET A 137 -4.73 -3.86 9.12
N SER A 138 -5.50 -3.21 10.00
CA SER A 138 -6.56 -2.28 9.61
C SER A 138 -5.99 -1.02 8.96
N LYS A 139 -4.84 -0.53 9.43
CA LYS A 139 -4.09 0.57 8.78
C LYS A 139 -3.56 0.17 7.41
N VAL A 140 -2.97 -1.02 7.25
CA VAL A 140 -2.56 -1.54 5.93
C VAL A 140 -3.76 -1.62 4.97
N SER A 141 -4.90 -2.12 5.45
CA SER A 141 -6.13 -2.16 4.64
C SER A 141 -6.62 -0.76 4.25
N SER A 142 -6.42 0.24 5.12
CA SER A 142 -6.77 1.63 4.87
C SER A 142 -5.86 2.28 3.82
N VAL A 143 -4.57 1.91 3.78
CA VAL A 143 -3.64 2.32 2.71
C VAL A 143 -4.12 1.81 1.36
N LEU A 144 -4.44 0.51 1.25
CA LEU A 144 -4.92 -0.08 -0.02
C LEU A 144 -6.18 0.64 -0.54
N LYS A 145 -7.12 0.97 0.34
CA LYS A 145 -8.32 1.74 -0.03
C LYS A 145 -8.01 3.18 -0.40
N SER A 146 -7.07 3.81 0.29
CA SER A 146 -6.63 5.18 -0.01
C SER A 146 -5.96 5.26 -1.38
N LEU A 147 -5.19 4.24 -1.77
CA LEU A 147 -4.61 4.13 -3.12
C LEU A 147 -5.68 4.03 -4.21
N VAL A 148 -6.79 3.33 -3.96
CA VAL A 148 -7.93 3.32 -4.88
C VAL A 148 -8.51 4.73 -5.04
N ARG A 149 -8.81 5.38 -3.92
CA ARG A 149 -9.37 6.73 -3.88
C ARG A 149 -8.48 7.72 -4.64
N ASP A 150 -7.17 7.68 -4.41
CA ASP A 150 -6.24 8.70 -4.87
C ASP A 150 -5.59 8.41 -6.22
N TRP A 151 -5.39 7.14 -6.57
CA TRP A 151 -4.51 6.75 -7.69
C TRP A 151 -5.14 5.77 -8.67
N SER A 152 -6.39 5.35 -8.46
CA SER A 152 -7.13 4.54 -9.43
C SER A 152 -8.13 5.35 -10.25
N GLU A 153 -8.56 4.75 -11.37
CA GLU A 153 -9.69 5.26 -12.15
C GLU A 153 -11.02 5.15 -11.37
N GLU A 154 -11.24 4.08 -10.60
CA GLU A 154 -12.45 3.87 -9.77
C GLU A 154 -12.66 5.02 -8.77
N GLY A 155 -11.57 5.62 -8.26
CA GLY A 155 -11.61 6.76 -7.34
C GLY A 155 -11.91 8.12 -7.99
N ALA A 156 -11.98 8.23 -9.33
CA ALA A 156 -12.10 9.52 -10.01
C ALA A 156 -13.32 10.32 -9.58
N ALA A 157 -14.49 9.68 -9.51
CA ALA A 157 -15.74 10.34 -9.10
C ALA A 157 -15.68 10.88 -7.65
N GLU A 158 -15.01 10.17 -6.75
CA GLU A 158 -14.82 10.59 -5.36
C GLU A 158 -13.86 11.79 -5.27
N ARG A 159 -12.76 11.75 -6.04
CA ARG A 159 -11.83 12.88 -6.15
C ARG A 159 -12.50 14.11 -6.73
N SER A 160 -13.32 13.97 -7.78
CA SER A 160 -14.04 15.12 -8.34
C SER A 160 -14.98 15.76 -7.33
N GLN A 161 -15.65 14.98 -6.47
CA GLN A 161 -16.53 15.52 -5.44
C GLN A 161 -15.77 16.16 -4.27
N SER A 162 -14.60 15.63 -3.92
CA SER A 162 -13.86 16.02 -2.72
C SER A 162 -12.77 17.05 -2.98
N TYR A 163 -12.00 16.86 -4.05
CA TYR A 163 -10.83 17.67 -4.38
C TYR A 163 -11.18 18.85 -5.28
N GLN A 164 -12.09 18.69 -6.25
CA GLN A 164 -12.43 19.78 -7.17
C GLN A 164 -12.87 21.07 -6.44
N PRO A 165 -13.72 21.03 -5.40
CA PRO A 165 -14.10 22.25 -4.68
C PRO A 165 -12.92 22.95 -4.00
N ILE A 166 -11.91 22.19 -3.56
CA ILE A 166 -10.70 22.72 -2.96
C ILE A 166 -9.83 23.38 -4.03
N LEU A 167 -9.65 22.70 -5.16
CA LEU A 167 -8.86 23.17 -6.30
C LEU A 167 -9.47 24.46 -6.87
N ASP A 168 -10.78 24.48 -7.11
CA ASP A 168 -11.52 25.68 -7.58
C ASP A 168 -11.40 26.84 -6.58
N GLY A 169 -11.48 26.52 -5.28
CA GLY A 169 -11.31 27.52 -4.21
C GLY A 169 -9.91 28.13 -4.22
N VAL A 170 -8.87 27.30 -4.34
CA VAL A 170 -7.48 27.76 -4.42
C VAL A 170 -7.27 28.62 -5.66
N GLU A 171 -7.73 28.19 -6.84
CA GLU A 171 -7.59 28.96 -8.09
C GLU A 171 -8.30 30.31 -8.04
N LYS A 172 -9.49 30.34 -7.41
CA LYS A 172 -10.30 31.55 -7.24
C LYS A 172 -9.65 32.59 -6.31
N TYR A 173 -9.09 32.15 -5.18
CA TYR A 173 -8.60 33.06 -4.14
C TYR A 173 -7.08 33.29 -4.20
N LEU A 174 -6.34 32.40 -4.85
CA LEU A 174 -4.89 32.44 -5.00
C LEU A 174 -4.52 32.30 -6.49
N SER A 175 -5.05 33.21 -7.31
CA SER A 175 -4.78 33.17 -8.75
C SER A 175 -3.29 33.40 -9.05
N LEU A 176 -2.75 32.61 -9.97
CA LEU A 176 -1.37 32.73 -10.43
C LEU A 176 -1.29 33.87 -11.45
N ASP A 177 -0.81 35.04 -11.02
CA ASP A 177 -0.49 36.14 -11.94
C ASP A 177 0.92 35.93 -12.53
N GLY A 178 1.08 36.15 -13.83
CA GLY A 178 2.34 36.00 -14.56
C GLY A 178 3.42 36.99 -14.13
N SER A 179 3.07 38.01 -13.34
CA SER A 179 4.05 38.94 -12.73
C SER A 179 4.56 38.52 -11.35
N MET A 180 4.10 37.38 -10.80
CA MET A 180 4.56 36.93 -9.49
C MET A 180 5.98 36.35 -9.58
N ASN A 181 6.88 36.85 -8.74
CA ASN A 181 8.24 36.32 -8.63
C ASN A 181 8.27 34.88 -8.06
N HIS A 182 7.28 34.52 -7.24
CA HIS A 182 7.13 33.19 -6.65
C HIS A 182 5.65 32.80 -6.59
N PRO A 183 5.31 31.52 -6.87
CA PRO A 183 3.94 31.03 -6.71
C PRO A 183 3.53 31.00 -5.22
N PRO A 184 2.23 31.06 -4.91
CA PRO A 184 1.74 30.89 -3.54
C PRO A 184 2.15 29.54 -2.97
N ARG A 185 2.53 29.56 -1.69
CA ARG A 185 2.95 28.38 -0.93
C ARG A 185 1.77 27.79 -0.17
N LEU A 186 1.49 26.52 -0.40
CA LEU A 186 0.37 25.78 0.17
C LEU A 186 0.87 24.62 1.03
N VAL A 187 0.14 24.34 2.11
CA VAL A 187 0.34 23.14 2.93
C VAL A 187 -0.91 22.28 2.88
N VAL A 188 -0.74 20.98 2.68
CA VAL A 188 -1.79 19.97 2.73
C VAL A 188 -1.55 19.08 3.95
N PRO A 189 -2.12 19.41 5.12
CA PRO A 189 -2.01 18.56 6.30
C PRO A 189 -2.85 17.28 6.14
N GLY A 190 -2.33 16.15 6.61
CA GLY A 190 -2.97 14.84 6.40
C GLY A 190 -3.06 14.49 4.92
N ALA A 191 -1.96 14.63 4.18
CA ALA A 191 -1.92 14.44 2.73
C ALA A 191 -2.20 12.99 2.29
N GLY A 192 -2.18 12.02 3.22
CA GLY A 192 -2.40 10.62 2.91
C GLY A 192 -1.36 10.12 1.91
N VAL A 193 -1.81 9.63 0.75
CA VAL A 193 -0.93 9.17 -0.34
C VAL A 193 -0.67 10.24 -1.40
N GLY A 194 -0.87 11.52 -1.07
CA GLY A 194 -0.28 12.65 -1.77
C GLY A 194 -1.01 13.19 -3.00
N ARG A 195 -2.18 12.63 -3.38
CA ARG A 195 -2.85 13.02 -4.64
C ARG A 195 -3.27 14.49 -4.69
N LEU A 196 -3.91 15.01 -3.63
CA LEU A 196 -4.32 16.42 -3.61
C LEU A 196 -3.13 17.38 -3.66
N ALA A 197 -2.03 17.03 -2.96
CA ALA A 197 -0.81 17.82 -3.01
C ALA A 197 -0.21 17.85 -4.42
N LEU A 198 -0.21 16.70 -5.11
CA LEU A 198 0.23 16.62 -6.51
C LEU A 198 -0.68 17.45 -7.45
N GLU A 199 -2.00 17.39 -7.28
CA GLU A 199 -2.95 18.15 -8.10
C GLU A 199 -2.77 19.67 -7.96
N LEU A 200 -2.49 20.15 -6.75
CA LEU A 200 -2.15 21.55 -6.50
C LEU A 200 -0.80 21.91 -7.10
N TYR A 201 0.21 21.05 -6.93
CA TYR A 201 1.54 21.29 -7.51
C TYR A 201 1.49 21.36 -9.04
N ALA A 202 0.74 20.45 -9.68
CA ALA A 202 0.55 20.40 -11.13
C ALA A 202 -0.14 21.65 -11.70
N ARG A 203 -0.86 22.41 -10.86
CA ARG A 203 -1.48 23.69 -11.22
C ARG A 203 -0.53 24.88 -11.10
N GLY A 204 0.70 24.67 -10.67
CA GLY A 204 1.75 25.71 -10.59
C GLY A 204 1.96 26.30 -9.20
N TYR A 205 1.36 25.73 -8.16
CA TYR A 205 1.58 26.14 -6.77
C TYR A 205 2.84 25.50 -6.18
N GLU A 206 3.47 26.16 -5.22
CA GLU A 206 4.46 25.52 -4.35
C GLU A 206 3.70 24.80 -3.23
N VAL A 207 3.86 23.48 -3.10
CA VAL A 207 3.02 22.67 -2.22
C VAL A 207 3.86 21.77 -1.32
N GLN A 208 3.52 21.75 -0.04
CA GLN A 208 4.04 20.81 0.93
C GLN A 208 2.91 19.90 1.43
N GLY A 209 2.98 18.61 1.11
CA GLY A 209 2.17 17.59 1.78
C GLY A 209 2.77 17.26 3.15
N ASN A 210 1.93 17.13 4.18
CA ASN A 210 2.33 16.68 5.51
C ASN A 210 1.50 15.46 5.91
N GLU A 211 2.17 14.43 6.40
CA GLU A 211 1.56 13.19 6.88
C GLU A 211 2.40 12.65 8.05
N PHE A 212 1.73 11.97 8.99
CA PHE A 212 2.37 11.42 10.20
C PHE A 212 2.43 9.88 10.17
N SER A 213 1.53 9.23 9.43
CA SER A 213 1.45 7.77 9.42
C SER A 213 2.53 7.18 8.52
N PHE A 214 3.43 6.37 9.08
CA PHE A 214 4.39 5.60 8.27
C PHE A 214 3.72 4.71 7.22
N HIS A 215 2.53 4.17 7.52
CA HIS A 215 1.75 3.42 6.54
C HIS A 215 1.45 4.25 5.28
N MET A 216 1.04 5.51 5.46
CA MET A 216 0.75 6.43 4.36
C MET A 216 2.02 6.98 3.72
N LEU A 217 3.04 7.34 4.51
CA LEU A 217 4.31 7.87 4.02
C LEU A 217 5.02 6.88 3.08
N LEU A 218 5.15 5.62 3.49
CA LEU A 218 5.76 4.57 2.68
C LEU A 218 4.99 4.32 1.37
N ALA A 219 3.65 4.38 1.42
CA ALA A 219 2.81 4.22 0.24
C ALA A 219 2.88 5.45 -0.69
N SER A 220 2.88 6.66 -0.12
CA SER A 220 2.99 7.92 -0.84
C SER A 220 4.33 8.02 -1.56
N ASP A 221 5.42 7.65 -0.90
CA ASP A 221 6.75 7.68 -1.50
C ASP A 221 6.81 6.71 -2.69
N PHE A 222 6.34 5.48 -2.53
CA PHE A 222 6.33 4.51 -3.62
C PHE A 222 5.46 4.93 -4.81
N ILE A 223 4.26 5.47 -4.59
CA ILE A 223 3.38 5.84 -5.71
C ILE A 223 3.89 7.08 -6.46
N LEU A 224 4.56 8.02 -5.76
CA LEU A 224 5.12 9.23 -6.35
C LEU A 224 6.49 9.00 -6.99
N ASN A 225 7.34 8.16 -6.38
CA ASN A 225 8.77 8.04 -6.73
C ASN A 225 9.17 6.63 -7.20
N GLY A 226 8.32 5.61 -7.01
CA GLY A 226 8.62 4.20 -7.32
C GLY A 226 8.47 3.80 -8.78
N GLY A 227 8.31 4.76 -9.70
CA GLY A 227 8.16 4.49 -11.14
C GLY A 227 6.78 3.99 -11.56
N CYS A 228 5.77 4.18 -10.69
CA CYS A 228 4.38 3.92 -11.01
C CYS A 228 3.91 4.88 -12.13
N SER A 229 3.27 4.32 -13.15
CA SER A 229 2.84 5.08 -14.33
C SER A 229 1.62 4.41 -14.98
N PRO A 230 0.78 5.15 -15.72
CA PRO A 230 -0.33 4.56 -16.46
C PRO A 230 0.09 3.44 -17.43
N GLU A 231 1.31 3.49 -17.97
CA GLU A 231 1.87 2.47 -18.88
C GLU A 231 2.31 1.20 -18.15
N ARG A 232 2.55 1.28 -16.84
CA ARG A 232 2.96 0.16 -15.97
C ARG A 232 2.13 0.16 -14.69
N PRO A 233 0.82 -0.13 -14.77
CA PRO A 233 -0.06 -0.06 -13.63
C PRO A 233 0.18 -1.24 -12.68
N PHE A 234 0.00 -1.00 -11.39
CA PHE A 234 -0.16 -2.05 -10.40
C PHE A 234 -1.65 -2.37 -10.22
N ALA A 235 -1.96 -3.65 -10.12
CA ALA A 235 -3.29 -4.10 -9.71
C ALA A 235 -3.25 -4.46 -8.22
N ILE A 236 -4.29 -4.06 -7.48
CA ILE A 236 -4.49 -4.40 -6.06
C ILE A 236 -5.94 -4.84 -5.84
N SER A 237 -6.17 -5.60 -4.77
CA SER A 237 -7.47 -6.04 -4.27
C SER A 237 -7.81 -5.40 -2.92
N PRO A 238 -8.24 -4.14 -2.93
CA PRO A 238 -8.42 -3.31 -1.72
C PRO A 238 -9.55 -3.81 -0.79
N TRP A 239 -10.48 -4.62 -1.33
CA TRP A 239 -11.69 -5.10 -0.65
C TRP A 239 -11.54 -6.52 -0.08
N LEU A 240 -10.36 -7.12 -0.17
CA LEU A 240 -10.12 -8.53 0.14
C LEU A 240 -10.59 -8.94 1.54
N THR A 241 -10.33 -8.09 2.54
CA THR A 241 -10.66 -8.35 3.95
C THR A 241 -12.12 -8.03 4.30
N GLU A 242 -12.86 -7.37 3.40
CA GLU A 242 -14.26 -7.00 3.65
C GLU A 242 -15.19 -8.21 3.64
N THR A 243 -16.05 -8.29 4.65
CA THR A 243 -17.00 -9.42 4.80
C THR A 243 -18.45 -8.99 4.82
N ARG A 244 -18.71 -7.68 4.81
CA ARG A 244 -20.03 -7.08 4.93
C ARG A 244 -20.37 -6.34 3.64
N ASN A 245 -21.66 -6.28 3.29
CA ASN A 245 -22.16 -5.60 2.10
C ASN A 245 -21.51 -6.10 0.79
N VAL A 246 -21.12 -7.37 0.76
CA VAL A 246 -20.52 -8.05 -0.40
C VAL A 246 -21.64 -8.72 -1.18
N ARG A 247 -21.82 -8.40 -2.47
CA ARG A 247 -22.86 -9.01 -3.30
C ARG A 247 -22.45 -10.40 -3.77
N CYS A 248 -21.18 -10.56 -4.14
CA CYS A 248 -20.60 -11.84 -4.51
C CYS A 248 -19.14 -11.99 -4.06
N ALA A 249 -18.63 -13.22 -4.00
CA ALA A 249 -17.26 -13.47 -3.54
C ALA A 249 -16.20 -12.79 -4.42
N ALA A 250 -16.47 -12.63 -5.72
CA ALA A 250 -15.58 -11.97 -6.66
C ALA A 250 -15.40 -10.47 -6.34
N ASP A 251 -16.41 -9.81 -5.78
CA ASP A 251 -16.33 -8.38 -5.44
C ASP A 251 -15.19 -8.05 -4.48
N ARG A 252 -14.79 -9.01 -3.66
CA ARG A 252 -13.70 -8.87 -2.68
C ARG A 252 -12.32 -9.07 -3.29
N ALA A 253 -12.21 -9.98 -4.25
CA ALA A 253 -10.95 -10.40 -4.86
C ALA A 253 -10.61 -9.63 -6.14
N ARG A 254 -11.52 -8.75 -6.60
CA ARG A 254 -11.26 -7.84 -7.71
C ARG A 254 -10.07 -6.94 -7.41
#